data_AF-A0A9W9PZA7-F1
#
_entry.id   AF-A0A9W9PZA7-F1
#
_cell.length_a   1.000
_cell.length_b   1.000
_cell.length_c   1.000
_cell.angle_alpha   90.00
_cell.angle_beta   90.00
_cell.angle_gamma   90.00
#
_symmetry.space_group_name_H-M   'P 1'
#
loop_
_entity.id
_entity.type
_entity.pdbx_description
1 polymer ?
#
loop_
_entity_poly.entity_id
_entity_poly.type
_entity_poly.pdbx_seq_one_letter_code
_entity_poly.pdbx_strand_id
1 'polypeptide(L)'
;MSQFNIVNSKEGVPGDGTTLPVEFTLQAHPSTDIWSKPPNTQSFTAPILYQSVPLQSFKRARVAFGAQWKHKYDQGGLILVLHNKDGSQKWVKAGIELTHGKPHLSAVAKDNWSDWSLLPVPSGGGAATLEMAREADDSLWIYLVEGVQKSPIREVTWIFQEENVKECWVGVYAARPGTEGDVQMILGQGKVITRTVEIN
;
A
#
# COMPACT_ATOMS: atom_id res chain seq x y z
N MET A 1 -5.84 -11.80 17.71
CA MET A 1 -5.00 -10.72 17.15
C MET A 1 -4.22 -11.28 15.96
N SER A 2 -4.40 -10.72 14.76
CA SER A 2 -3.63 -11.10 13.58
C SER A 2 -2.19 -10.59 13.71
N GLN A 3 -1.21 -11.48 13.54
CA GLN A 3 0.22 -11.14 13.61
C GLN A 3 0.65 -10.37 12.36
N PHE A 4 1.56 -9.42 12.50
CA PHE A 4 2.19 -8.76 11.35
C PHE A 4 3.21 -9.70 10.70
N ASN A 5 3.25 -9.67 9.38
CA ASN A 5 4.18 -10.42 8.54
C ASN A 5 4.91 -9.45 7.62
N ILE A 6 6.14 -9.80 7.24
CA ILE A 6 6.91 -9.04 6.25
C ILE A 6 7.38 -9.99 5.14
N VAL A 7 7.31 -9.54 3.90
CA VAL A 7 7.81 -10.25 2.72
C VAL A 7 8.75 -9.35 1.94
N ASN A 8 9.61 -9.95 1.11
CA ASN A 8 10.54 -9.25 0.22
C ASN A 8 11.45 -8.23 0.93
N SER A 9 11.71 -8.45 2.22
CA SER A 9 12.61 -7.64 3.02
C SER A 9 13.72 -8.52 3.59
N LYS A 10 14.90 -7.92 3.80
CA LYS A 10 15.98 -8.52 4.60
C LYS A 10 15.78 -8.24 6.09
N GLU A 11 14.93 -7.27 6.41
CA GLU A 11 14.59 -6.88 7.77
C GLU A 11 13.43 -7.73 8.29
N GLY A 12 13.40 -7.96 9.61
CA GLY A 12 12.27 -8.59 10.27
C GLY A 12 11.09 -7.66 10.46
N VAL A 13 10.00 -8.19 11.02
CA VAL A 13 8.86 -7.36 11.42
C VAL A 13 9.32 -6.37 12.51
N PRO A 14 9.01 -5.07 12.39
CA PRO A 14 9.38 -4.09 13.42
C PRO A 14 8.74 -4.40 14.79
N GLY A 15 9.51 -4.28 15.86
CA GLY A 15 9.03 -4.52 17.22
C GLY A 15 8.89 -6.01 17.56
N ASP A 16 7.86 -6.37 18.32
CA ASP A 16 7.62 -7.73 18.82
C ASP A 16 6.82 -8.63 17.85
N GLY A 17 6.48 -8.11 16.66
CA GLY A 17 5.70 -8.81 15.64
C GLY A 17 4.18 -8.84 15.89
N THR A 18 3.73 -8.49 17.08
CA THR A 18 2.31 -8.40 17.43
C THR A 18 1.79 -6.97 17.40
N THR A 19 2.63 -5.97 17.69
CA THR A 19 2.13 -4.63 18.03
C THR A 19 2.78 -3.39 17.41
N LEU A 20 3.50 -3.32 16.29
CA LEU A 20 3.94 -1.95 15.83
C LEU A 20 5.00 -1.30 16.77
N PRO A 21 5.94 -0.46 16.33
CA PRO A 21 6.48 0.60 17.22
C PRO A 21 5.90 1.98 16.87
N VAL A 22 5.85 2.93 17.83
CA VAL A 22 5.25 4.30 17.70
C VAL A 22 5.65 4.98 16.39
N GLU A 23 6.89 4.77 16.02
CA GLU A 23 7.43 5.08 14.72
C GLU A 23 8.35 3.92 14.31
N PHE A 24 8.28 3.53 13.05
CA PHE A 24 9.16 2.51 12.49
C PHE A 24 9.43 2.82 11.01
N THR A 25 10.43 2.14 10.47
CA THR A 25 10.86 2.33 9.09
C THR A 25 10.59 1.07 8.29
N LEU A 26 10.20 1.24 7.03
CA LEU A 26 10.21 0.19 6.03
C LEU A 26 11.23 0.58 4.95
N GLN A 27 12.33 -0.15 4.89
CA GLN A 27 13.40 0.10 3.92
C GLN A 27 13.16 -0.70 2.65
N ALA A 28 13.27 -0.03 1.50
CA ALA A 28 13.32 -0.67 0.19
C ALA A 28 14.68 -0.44 -0.48
N HIS A 29 15.30 -1.56 -0.86
CA HIS A 29 16.55 -1.59 -1.58
C HIS A 29 16.34 -1.33 -3.08
N PRO A 30 17.39 -0.94 -3.83
CA PRO A 30 17.36 -0.86 -5.28
C PRO A 30 16.75 -2.09 -5.96
N SER A 31 16.23 -1.86 -7.16
CA SER A 31 15.61 -2.88 -8.03
C SER A 31 14.38 -3.56 -7.40
N THR A 32 13.62 -2.82 -6.59
CA THR A 32 12.34 -3.27 -6.01
C THR A 32 11.15 -2.53 -6.62
N ASP A 33 10.09 -3.26 -6.99
CA ASP A 33 8.88 -2.65 -7.55
C ASP A 33 7.63 -3.52 -7.33
N ILE A 34 6.45 -2.92 -7.50
CA ILE A 34 5.14 -3.59 -7.55
C ILE A 34 4.43 -3.07 -8.80
N TRP A 35 4.58 -3.76 -9.92
CA TRP A 35 4.11 -3.28 -11.21
C TRP A 35 3.81 -4.43 -12.17
N SER A 36 2.84 -4.24 -13.06
CA SER A 36 2.54 -5.21 -14.10
C SER A 36 2.16 -4.48 -15.38
N LYS A 37 2.93 -4.68 -16.45
CA LYS A 37 2.67 -4.07 -17.77
C LYS A 37 2.73 -5.13 -18.87
N PRO A 38 1.73 -5.17 -19.77
CA PRO A 38 1.74 -6.09 -20.89
C PRO A 38 2.91 -5.78 -21.84
N PRO A 39 3.37 -6.80 -22.60
CA PRO A 39 2.90 -8.18 -22.56
C PRO A 39 3.55 -9.01 -21.43
N ASN A 40 4.76 -8.67 -21.00
CA ASN A 40 5.61 -9.61 -20.23
C ASN A 40 6.29 -8.98 -19.00
N THR A 41 5.92 -7.76 -18.59
CA THR A 41 6.55 -7.10 -17.42
C THR A 41 5.73 -7.38 -16.18
N GLN A 42 6.34 -8.04 -15.20
CA GLN A 42 5.77 -8.24 -13.86
C GLN A 42 6.86 -8.04 -12.82
N SER A 43 6.57 -7.27 -11.78
CA SER A 43 7.42 -7.09 -10.62
C SER A 43 6.55 -7.09 -9.37
N PHE A 44 6.96 -7.88 -8.38
CA PHE A 44 6.35 -7.95 -7.06
C PHE A 44 7.45 -8.21 -6.03
N THR A 45 8.49 -7.39 -6.09
CA THR A 45 9.76 -7.57 -5.34
C THR A 45 9.93 -6.56 -4.21
N ALA A 46 9.01 -5.61 -4.09
CA ALA A 46 9.06 -4.62 -3.03
C ALA A 46 8.72 -5.21 -1.66
N PRO A 47 9.36 -4.73 -0.59
CA PRO A 47 9.04 -5.10 0.78
C PRO A 47 7.61 -4.68 1.13
N ILE A 48 6.88 -5.59 1.77
CA ILE A 48 5.51 -5.37 2.24
C ILE A 48 5.40 -5.86 3.67
N LEU A 49 4.98 -4.97 4.57
CA LEU A 49 4.60 -5.29 5.95
C LEU A 49 3.07 -5.31 6.03
N TYR A 50 2.49 -6.45 6.40
CA TYR A 50 1.04 -6.66 6.29
C TYR A 50 0.46 -7.56 7.39
N GLN A 51 -0.86 -7.54 7.51
CA GLN A 51 -1.66 -8.57 8.17
C GLN A 51 -2.52 -9.30 7.14
N SER A 52 -2.70 -10.60 7.31
CA SER A 52 -3.76 -11.33 6.59
C SER A 52 -5.07 -11.16 7.35
N VAL A 53 -6.12 -10.79 6.64
CA VAL A 53 -7.48 -10.69 7.19
C VAL A 53 -8.48 -11.30 6.23
N PRO A 54 -9.62 -11.83 6.71
CA PRO A 54 -10.70 -12.25 5.82
C PRO A 54 -11.11 -11.08 4.93
N LEU A 55 -11.16 -11.29 3.61
CA LEU A 55 -11.47 -10.26 2.61
C LEU A 55 -12.79 -9.55 2.97
N GLN A 56 -13.77 -10.33 3.42
CA GLN A 56 -15.09 -9.82 3.79
C GLN A 56 -15.11 -8.99 5.08
N SER A 57 -14.07 -9.12 5.92
CA SER A 57 -13.92 -8.35 7.17
C SER A 57 -13.23 -7.00 6.95
N PHE A 58 -12.59 -6.78 5.80
CA PHE A 58 -11.93 -5.51 5.51
C PHE A 58 -12.94 -4.37 5.50
N LYS A 59 -12.70 -3.37 6.36
CA LYS A 59 -13.47 -2.11 6.37
C LYS A 59 -12.61 -0.94 5.96
N ARG A 60 -11.40 -0.86 6.53
CA ARG A 60 -10.53 0.29 6.32
C ARG A 60 -9.10 0.02 6.78
N ALA A 61 -8.16 0.55 6.01
CA ALA A 61 -6.77 0.76 6.39
C ALA A 61 -6.42 2.25 6.21
N ARG A 62 -5.84 2.87 7.23
CA ARG A 62 -5.24 4.20 7.13
C ARG A 62 -3.74 4.06 7.34
N VAL A 63 -2.94 4.96 6.79
CA VAL A 63 -1.52 5.17 7.11
C VAL A 63 -1.18 6.64 6.98
N ALA A 64 -0.33 7.17 7.85
CA ALA A 64 0.47 8.33 7.48
C ALA A 64 1.94 7.98 7.53
N PHE A 65 2.63 8.51 6.55
CA PHE A 65 3.98 8.14 6.20
C PHE A 65 4.67 9.32 5.56
N GLY A 66 5.99 9.26 5.55
CA GLY A 66 6.81 10.16 4.76
C GLY A 66 8.14 9.52 4.45
N ALA A 67 8.80 10.05 3.43
CA ALA A 67 10.17 9.67 3.11
C ALA A 67 10.88 10.85 2.45
N GLN A 68 12.21 10.76 2.38
CA GLN A 68 12.97 11.57 1.45
C GLN A 68 12.96 10.89 0.08
N TRP A 69 11.97 11.22 -0.76
CA TRP A 69 11.90 10.73 -2.13
C TRP A 69 12.97 11.42 -2.98
N LYS A 70 14.05 10.71 -3.30
CA LYS A 70 15.24 11.30 -3.93
C LYS A 70 15.37 10.91 -5.38
N HIS A 71 14.96 9.70 -5.71
CA HIS A 71 15.21 9.12 -7.00
C HIS A 71 13.91 8.82 -7.74
N LYS A 72 14.02 8.84 -9.07
CA LYS A 72 12.88 8.55 -9.94
C LYS A 72 12.28 7.18 -9.57
N TYR A 73 10.98 7.21 -9.39
CA TYR A 73 10.10 6.11 -8.98
C TYR A 73 10.28 5.60 -7.55
N ASP A 74 10.88 6.36 -6.64
CA ASP A 74 10.74 6.05 -5.21
C ASP A 74 9.26 6.08 -4.83
N GLN A 75 8.80 5.06 -4.10
CA GLN A 75 7.38 4.91 -3.76
C GLN A 75 7.20 4.39 -2.34
N GLY A 76 6.06 4.70 -1.75
CA GLY A 76 5.61 4.04 -0.54
C GLY A 76 4.20 4.46 -0.13
N GLY A 77 3.50 3.58 0.58
CA GLY A 77 2.12 3.80 0.99
C GLY A 77 1.40 2.53 1.42
N LEU A 78 0.08 2.47 1.19
CA LEU A 78 -0.78 1.31 1.45
C LEU A 78 -0.80 0.33 0.28
N ILE A 79 -1.02 -0.93 0.61
CA ILE A 79 -1.32 -1.97 -0.37
C ILE A 79 -2.37 -2.96 0.16
N LEU A 80 -3.25 -3.37 -0.73
CA LEU A 80 -4.12 -4.54 -0.62
C LEU A 80 -3.69 -5.58 -1.65
N VAL A 81 -3.52 -6.83 -1.23
CA VAL A 81 -3.11 -7.94 -2.11
C VAL A 81 -4.08 -9.10 -1.96
N LEU A 82 -4.53 -9.62 -3.10
CA LEU A 82 -5.36 -10.81 -3.22
C LEU A 82 -4.55 -11.90 -3.90
N HIS A 83 -4.54 -13.08 -3.29
CA HIS A 83 -3.92 -14.27 -3.85
C HIS A 83 -5.01 -15.21 -4.35
N ASN A 84 -5.05 -15.41 -5.67
CA ASN A 84 -5.94 -16.38 -6.28
C ASN A 84 -5.37 -17.79 -6.15
N LYS A 85 -6.26 -18.78 -6.19
CA LYS A 85 -5.89 -20.20 -6.11
C LYS A 85 -5.01 -20.66 -7.28
N ASP A 86 -5.10 -20.00 -8.43
CA ASP A 86 -4.29 -20.26 -9.61
C ASP A 86 -2.86 -19.66 -9.52
N GLY A 87 -2.53 -19.03 -8.39
CA GLY A 87 -1.24 -18.38 -8.16
C GLY A 87 -1.16 -16.95 -8.71
N SER A 88 -2.16 -16.48 -9.45
CA SER A 88 -2.24 -15.08 -9.87
C SER A 88 -2.50 -14.17 -8.67
N GLN A 89 -2.03 -12.94 -8.78
CA GLN A 89 -2.21 -11.91 -7.76
C GLN A 89 -2.93 -10.71 -8.35
N LYS A 90 -3.91 -10.21 -7.63
CA LYS A 90 -4.53 -8.90 -7.87
C LYS A 90 -4.19 -7.99 -6.70
N TRP A 91 -4.01 -6.71 -6.96
CA TRP A 91 -3.63 -5.79 -5.90
C TRP A 91 -4.02 -4.35 -6.20
N VAL A 92 -4.17 -3.56 -5.14
CA VAL A 92 -4.31 -2.11 -5.22
C VAL A 92 -3.27 -1.52 -4.29
N LYS A 93 -2.42 -0.63 -4.81
CA LYS A 93 -1.47 0.14 -4.00
C LYS A 93 -1.76 1.62 -4.17
N ALA A 94 -1.59 2.38 -3.09
CA ALA A 94 -1.64 3.83 -3.16
C ALA A 94 -0.68 4.46 -2.17
N GLY A 95 -0.04 5.54 -2.59
CA GLY A 95 1.09 6.09 -1.88
C GLY A 95 1.55 7.42 -2.43
N ILE A 96 2.76 7.80 -2.04
CA ILE A 96 3.52 8.81 -2.76
C ILE A 96 4.43 8.09 -3.76
N GLU A 97 4.61 8.68 -4.94
CA GLU A 97 5.58 8.26 -5.95
C GLU A 97 6.32 9.46 -6.54
N LEU A 98 7.65 9.38 -6.62
CA LEU A 98 8.46 10.41 -7.26
C LEU A 98 8.54 10.18 -8.78
N THR A 99 7.88 11.02 -9.55
CA THR A 99 7.96 11.00 -11.01
C THR A 99 7.84 12.42 -11.54
N HIS A 100 8.23 12.66 -12.79
CA HIS A 100 8.21 14.01 -13.39
C HIS A 100 8.88 15.09 -12.51
N GLY A 101 9.94 14.71 -11.78
CA GLY A 101 10.72 15.61 -10.92
C GLY A 101 10.07 16.03 -9.60
N LYS A 102 8.91 15.47 -9.22
CA LYS A 102 8.24 15.82 -7.95
C LYS A 102 7.41 14.67 -7.35
N PRO A 103 7.07 14.71 -6.05
CA PRO A 103 6.17 13.74 -5.44
C PRO A 103 4.74 13.88 -5.97
N HIS A 104 4.10 12.74 -6.19
CA HIS A 104 2.69 12.64 -6.58
C HIS A 104 1.96 11.68 -5.66
N LEU A 105 0.68 11.94 -5.39
CA LEU A 105 -0.21 10.90 -4.90
C LEU A 105 -0.43 9.92 -6.05
N SER A 106 -0.02 8.67 -5.85
CA SER A 106 -0.06 7.61 -6.85
C SER A 106 -1.03 6.54 -6.41
N ALA A 107 -1.89 6.09 -7.32
CA ALA A 107 -2.76 4.95 -7.10
C ALA A 107 -2.66 4.01 -8.30
N VAL A 108 -2.44 2.73 -8.02
CA VAL A 108 -2.39 1.67 -9.03
C VAL A 108 -3.33 0.54 -8.64
N ALA A 109 -4.28 0.24 -9.53
CA ALA A 109 -5.15 -0.92 -9.41
C ALA A 109 -4.74 -1.95 -10.47
N LYS A 110 -4.37 -3.15 -10.01
CA LYS A 110 -3.96 -4.26 -10.87
C LYS A 110 -4.98 -5.39 -10.71
N ASP A 111 -5.84 -5.51 -11.71
CA ASP A 111 -6.66 -6.71 -11.94
C ASP A 111 -5.84 -7.69 -12.81
N ASN A 112 -5.80 -7.45 -14.12
CA ASN A 112 -4.90 -8.17 -15.04
C ASN A 112 -3.56 -7.45 -15.22
N TRP A 113 -3.60 -6.13 -15.39
CA TRP A 113 -2.44 -5.25 -15.57
C TRP A 113 -2.62 -3.98 -14.75
N SER A 114 -1.53 -3.25 -14.51
CA SER A 114 -1.55 -2.03 -13.73
C SER A 114 -2.27 -0.90 -14.48
N ASP A 115 -3.34 -0.38 -13.90
CA ASP A 115 -3.94 0.91 -14.22
C ASP A 115 -3.45 1.93 -13.20
N TRP A 116 -2.77 2.98 -13.67
CA TRP A 116 -2.05 3.95 -12.85
C TRP A 116 -2.59 5.37 -13.03
N SER A 117 -2.75 6.06 -11.90
CA SER A 117 -3.14 7.46 -11.85
C SER A 117 -2.24 8.26 -10.90
N LEU A 118 -2.07 9.54 -11.23
CA LEU A 118 -1.25 10.49 -10.49
C LEU A 118 -2.05 11.76 -10.20
N LEU A 119 -2.00 12.22 -8.95
CA LEU A 119 -2.50 13.51 -8.52
C LEU A 119 -1.38 14.32 -7.87
N PRO A 120 -1.42 15.66 -7.92
CA PRO A 120 -0.49 16.47 -7.15
C PRO A 120 -0.65 16.19 -5.66
N VAL A 121 0.46 16.18 -4.90
CA VAL A 121 0.41 16.25 -3.43
C VAL A 121 0.07 17.70 -3.06
N PRO A 122 -1.07 18.00 -2.39
CA PRO A 122 -1.48 19.39 -2.14
C PRO A 122 -0.44 20.21 -1.38
N SER A 123 0.24 19.59 -0.41
CA SER A 123 1.31 20.23 0.36
C SER A 123 2.63 20.39 -0.42
N GLY A 124 2.78 19.72 -1.57
CA GLY A 124 4.05 19.58 -2.29
C GLY A 124 5.13 18.79 -1.53
N GLY A 125 4.81 18.30 -0.33
CA GLY A 125 5.76 17.65 0.58
C GLY A 125 5.95 16.16 0.32
N GLY A 126 6.88 15.56 1.07
CA GLY A 126 7.19 14.13 1.02
C GLY A 126 6.37 13.26 1.97
N ALA A 127 5.28 13.76 2.54
CA ALA A 127 4.45 13.04 3.49
C ALA A 127 2.96 13.16 3.15
N ALA A 128 2.21 12.10 3.44
CA ALA A 128 0.76 12.05 3.24
C ALA A 128 0.10 11.15 4.28
N THR A 129 -1.21 11.35 4.49
CA THR A 129 -2.07 10.37 5.16
C THR A 129 -3.03 9.83 4.13
N LEU A 130 -3.00 8.52 3.88
CA LEU A 130 -3.90 7.85 2.96
C LEU A 130 -4.82 6.89 3.71
N GLU A 131 -6.02 6.73 3.18
CA GLU A 131 -6.98 5.76 3.66
C GLU A 131 -7.56 4.97 2.50
N MET A 132 -7.56 3.65 2.63
CA MET A 132 -8.31 2.70 1.82
C MET A 132 -9.53 2.26 2.62
N ALA A 133 -10.74 2.46 2.12
CA ALA A 133 -11.97 2.09 2.79
C ALA A 133 -12.93 1.35 1.86
N ARG A 134 -13.60 0.33 2.40
CA ARG A 134 -14.73 -0.35 1.74
C ARG A 134 -15.99 0.44 2.06
N GLU A 135 -16.60 1.03 1.04
CA GLU A 135 -17.82 1.84 1.19
C GLU A 135 -19.09 0.98 1.10
N ALA A 136 -20.25 1.61 1.29
CA ALA A 136 -21.54 0.92 1.41
C ALA A 136 -21.99 0.19 0.12
N ASP A 137 -21.48 0.60 -1.03
CA ASP A 137 -21.72 0.00 -2.35
C ASP A 137 -20.76 -1.15 -2.68
N ASP A 138 -19.92 -1.53 -1.72
CA ASP A 138 -18.90 -2.57 -1.86
C ASP A 138 -17.70 -2.21 -2.73
N SER A 139 -17.50 -0.92 -3.02
CA SER A 139 -16.33 -0.40 -3.71
C SER A 139 -15.19 -0.08 -2.74
N LEU A 140 -13.94 -0.23 -3.19
CA LEU A 140 -12.78 0.30 -2.48
C LEU A 140 -12.54 1.75 -2.90
N TRP A 141 -12.59 2.64 -1.93
CA TRP A 141 -12.22 4.04 -2.09
C TRP A 141 -10.87 4.34 -1.46
N ILE A 142 -10.07 5.10 -2.19
CA ILE A 142 -8.78 5.63 -1.74
C ILE A 142 -8.95 7.12 -1.50
N TYR A 143 -8.60 7.57 -0.30
CA TYR A 143 -8.72 8.96 0.12
C TYR A 143 -7.38 9.54 0.57
N LEU A 144 -7.15 10.81 0.22
CA LEU A 144 -6.23 11.68 0.95
C LEU A 144 -6.92 12.17 2.22
N VAL A 145 -6.26 12.07 3.36
CA VAL A 145 -6.79 12.53 4.65
C VAL A 145 -5.99 13.74 5.14
N GLU A 146 -6.67 14.87 5.32
CA GLU A 146 -6.09 16.12 5.81
C GLU A 146 -6.91 16.62 7.00
N GLY A 147 -6.42 16.33 8.21
CA GLY A 147 -7.17 16.57 9.44
C GLY A 147 -8.43 15.71 9.49
N VAL A 148 -9.60 16.37 9.42
CA VAL A 148 -10.92 15.71 9.38
C VAL A 148 -11.46 15.52 7.96
N GLN A 149 -10.85 16.18 6.96
CA GLN A 149 -11.30 16.11 5.58
C GLN A 149 -10.76 14.84 4.91
N LYS A 150 -11.62 14.19 4.11
CA LYS A 150 -11.24 13.13 3.18
C LYS A 150 -11.51 13.58 1.75
N SER A 151 -10.48 13.59 0.93
CA SER A 151 -10.58 13.92 -0.49
C SER A 151 -10.42 12.63 -1.31
N PRO A 152 -11.40 12.25 -2.15
CA PRO A 152 -11.31 11.03 -2.94
C PRO A 152 -10.20 11.11 -3.98
N ILE A 153 -9.45 10.03 -4.13
CA ILE A 153 -8.36 9.87 -5.11
C ILE A 153 -8.76 8.88 -6.20
N ARG A 154 -9.33 7.72 -5.80
CA ARG A 154 -9.64 6.61 -6.71
C ARG A 154 -10.74 5.74 -6.13
N GLU A 155 -11.62 5.28 -7.01
CA GLU A 155 -12.56 4.20 -6.76
C GLU A 155 -12.11 2.94 -7.50
N VAL A 156 -12.21 1.78 -6.84
CA VAL A 156 -11.91 0.46 -7.39
C VAL A 156 -13.06 -0.48 -7.06
N THR A 157 -13.82 -0.88 -8.07
CA THR A 157 -15.10 -1.57 -7.92
C THR A 157 -14.99 -3.10 -7.88
N TRP A 158 -13.83 -3.67 -8.25
CA TRP A 158 -13.67 -5.11 -8.43
C TRP A 158 -13.01 -5.84 -7.26
N ILE A 159 -12.25 -5.14 -6.40
CA ILE A 159 -11.34 -5.78 -5.43
C ILE A 159 -12.04 -6.65 -4.38
N PHE A 160 -13.31 -6.38 -4.05
CA PHE A 160 -14.06 -7.18 -3.07
C PHE A 160 -14.97 -8.24 -3.73
N GLN A 161 -14.99 -8.32 -5.06
CA GLN A 161 -15.84 -9.22 -5.85
C GLN A 161 -15.15 -10.54 -6.22
N GLU A 162 -13.96 -10.81 -5.68
CA GLU A 162 -13.20 -12.04 -5.97
C GLU A 162 -13.74 -13.24 -5.16
N GLU A 163 -14.72 -13.95 -5.70
CA GLU A 163 -15.42 -15.08 -5.04
C GLU A 163 -14.48 -16.19 -4.53
N ASN A 164 -13.36 -16.41 -5.20
CA ASN A 164 -12.41 -17.46 -4.88
C ASN A 164 -11.33 -17.06 -3.86
N VAL A 165 -11.33 -15.79 -3.42
CA VAL A 165 -10.36 -15.24 -2.49
C VAL A 165 -11.01 -15.05 -1.13
N LYS A 166 -10.49 -15.75 -0.12
CA LYS A 166 -11.01 -15.68 1.26
C LYS A 166 -10.31 -14.63 2.11
N GLU A 167 -9.02 -14.42 1.85
CA GLU A 167 -8.13 -13.59 2.66
C GLU A 167 -7.49 -12.53 1.78
N CYS A 168 -7.23 -11.36 2.35
CA CYS A 168 -6.42 -10.33 1.73
C CYS A 168 -5.28 -9.91 2.65
N TRP A 169 -4.17 -9.52 2.03
CA TRP A 169 -3.13 -8.81 2.75
C TRP A 169 -3.50 -7.34 2.81
N VAL A 170 -3.41 -6.78 4.01
CA VAL A 170 -3.59 -5.34 4.27
C VAL A 170 -2.32 -4.83 4.90
N GLY A 171 -1.66 -3.87 4.26
CA GLY A 171 -0.36 -3.46 4.72
C GLY A 171 0.19 -2.18 4.10
N VAL A 172 1.47 -2.00 4.33
CA VAL A 172 2.27 -0.90 3.81
C VAL A 172 3.42 -1.45 2.98
N TYR A 173 3.83 -0.69 1.96
CA TYR A 173 4.94 -1.04 1.08
C TYR A 173 5.88 0.14 0.89
N ALA A 174 7.12 -0.16 0.53
CA ALA A 174 8.08 0.81 0.01
C ALA A 174 8.74 0.19 -1.23
N ALA A 175 9.06 0.99 -2.25
CA ALA A 175 9.67 0.49 -3.48
C ALA A 175 10.71 1.47 -4.02
N ARG A 176 11.78 0.91 -4.59
CA ARG A 176 12.88 1.62 -5.21
C ARG A 176 13.25 0.92 -6.53
N PRO A 177 12.57 1.25 -7.65
CA PRO A 177 12.78 0.55 -8.92
C PRO A 177 14.13 0.86 -9.57
N GLY A 178 14.72 2.02 -9.25
CA GLY A 178 16.05 2.37 -9.72
C GLY A 178 17.14 1.47 -9.13
N THR A 179 18.31 1.49 -9.73
CA THR A 179 19.45 0.63 -9.37
C THR A 179 20.39 1.22 -8.32
N GLU A 180 20.12 2.45 -7.87
CA GLU A 180 21.00 3.20 -6.97
C GLU A 180 20.23 3.76 -5.78
N GLY A 181 20.86 3.76 -4.60
CA GLY A 181 20.34 4.34 -3.37
C GLY A 181 19.14 3.57 -2.80
N ASP A 182 19.05 3.53 -1.47
CA ASP A 182 17.88 2.99 -0.78
C ASP A 182 16.81 4.08 -0.61
N VAL A 183 15.55 3.67 -0.45
CA VAL A 183 14.50 4.54 0.11
C VAL A 183 14.03 3.98 1.44
N GLN A 184 13.95 4.85 2.44
CA GLN A 184 13.44 4.52 3.77
C GLN A 184 12.13 5.27 3.98
N MET A 185 11.03 4.54 4.07
CA MET A 185 9.74 5.11 4.40
C MET A 185 9.54 5.06 5.92
N ILE A 186 9.32 6.23 6.52
CA ILE A 186 9.04 6.39 7.94
C ILE A 186 7.53 6.32 8.14
N LEU A 187 7.09 5.49 9.08
CA LEU A 187 5.70 5.16 9.40
C LEU A 187 5.43 5.41 10.88
N GLY A 188 4.26 5.97 11.23
CA GLY A 188 3.82 6.12 12.62
C GLY A 188 2.76 5.07 13.05
N GLN A 189 2.95 4.40 14.19
CA GLN A 189 2.08 3.37 14.82
C GLN A 189 0.65 3.83 15.08
N GLY A 190 0.43 5.13 15.30
CA GLY A 190 -0.92 5.68 15.45
C GLY A 190 -1.69 5.80 14.14
N LYS A 191 -1.08 5.41 13.02
CA LYS A 191 -1.56 5.78 11.70
C LYS A 191 -1.70 4.62 10.74
N VAL A 192 -0.98 3.49 10.89
CA VAL A 192 -1.37 2.19 10.27
C VAL A 192 -2.54 1.60 11.06
N ILE A 193 -3.75 2.13 10.83
CA ILE A 193 -4.96 1.64 11.50
C ILE A 193 -5.63 0.65 10.56
N THR A 194 -5.37 -0.65 10.75
CA THR A 194 -6.25 -1.70 10.24
C THR A 194 -7.38 -1.85 11.27
N ARG A 195 -8.56 -1.29 11.00
CA ARG A 195 -9.76 -1.63 11.79
C ARG A 195 -10.44 -2.82 11.13
N THR A 196 -10.04 -4.02 11.50
CA THR A 196 -10.86 -5.22 11.39
C THR A 196 -11.91 -5.16 12.50
N VAL A 197 -13.20 -5.21 12.17
CA VAL A 197 -14.22 -5.44 13.19
C VAL A 197 -14.17 -6.93 13.50
N GLU A 198 -13.74 -7.29 14.71
CA GLU A 198 -14.16 -8.55 15.33
C GLU A 198 -15.67 -8.41 15.57
N ILE A 199 -16.46 -9.03 14.71
CA ILE A 199 -17.90 -9.22 14.96
C ILE A 199 -17.98 -10.48 15.82
N ASN A 200 -18.41 -10.31 17.07
CA ASN A 200 -18.84 -11.41 17.95
C ASN A 200 -19.96 -12.22 17.29
#